data_AF-A0A7S2CCJ9-F1
#
_entry.id   AF-A0A7S2CCJ9-F1
#
_cell.length_a   1.000
_cell.length_b   1.000
_cell.length_c   1.000
_cell.angle_alpha   90.00
_cell.angle_beta   90.00
_cell.angle_gamma   90.00
#
_symmetry.space_group_name_H-M   'P 1'
#
loop_
_entity.id
_entity.type
_entity.pdbx_description
1 polymer ?
#
loop_
_entity_poly.entity_id
_entity_poly.type
_entity_poly.pdbx_seq_one_letter_code
_entity_poly.pdbx_strand_id
1 'polypeptide(L)'
;PGQNVSEEATAQSFVESAQPGGFMSEIIELGQLGFALGDVLYVHGGLLGTSAESEEDYFGYVPGEEKRELSNVQAWLTKLNQWKDSQVKEWRQHPTWTEVEQEQLLRWSEEGAASPELVSPVLRTSKGDPDRTSARKSRRFSKSNAEKGSAAIAIANAERSADAVERKRVRGGDALIHYATAAAGSVVLGRHLSASGMPSPMPKSTMRQLNKCGIRRVVVGHTPHGDCPTIIKSGGPAEKMPCVEVIMADTSYSDMTRGDNRGG
;
A
#
# COMPACT_ATOMS: atom_id res chain seq x y z
N PRO A 1 34.44 -20.34 2.97
CA PRO A 1 34.24 -20.03 1.53
C PRO A 1 32.79 -20.26 1.13
N GLY A 2 32.07 -19.20 0.77
CA GLY A 2 30.70 -19.30 0.26
C GLY A 2 30.69 -20.01 -1.09
N GLN A 3 29.80 -20.98 -1.26
CA GLN A 3 29.59 -21.60 -2.57
C GLN A 3 29.05 -20.53 -3.54
N ASN A 4 29.53 -20.55 -4.79
CA ASN A 4 28.93 -19.77 -5.86
C ASN A 4 27.55 -20.34 -6.16
N VAL A 5 26.51 -19.70 -5.61
CA VAL A 5 25.11 -20.01 -5.93
C VAL A 5 24.77 -19.31 -7.25
N SER A 6 24.09 -20.00 -8.16
CA SER A 6 23.64 -19.40 -9.43
C SER A 6 22.48 -18.42 -9.19
N GLU A 7 22.28 -17.49 -10.13
CA GLU A 7 21.11 -16.60 -10.14
C GLU A 7 19.81 -17.40 -10.18
N GLU A 8 19.78 -18.49 -10.97
CA GLU A 8 18.63 -19.40 -11.08
C GLU A 8 18.30 -20.06 -9.74
N ALA A 9 19.32 -20.60 -9.04
CA ALA A 9 19.11 -21.21 -7.73
C ALA A 9 18.64 -20.18 -6.68
N THR A 10 19.13 -18.94 -6.81
CA THR A 10 18.68 -17.82 -5.96
C THR A 10 17.22 -17.49 -6.23
N ALA A 11 16.83 -17.30 -7.50
CA ALA A 11 15.45 -17.01 -7.89
C ALA A 11 14.49 -18.12 -7.45
N GLN A 12 14.88 -19.38 -7.67
CA GLN A 12 14.11 -20.54 -7.24
C GLN A 12 13.90 -20.57 -5.72
N SER A 13 14.93 -20.25 -4.93
CA SER A 13 14.81 -20.16 -3.47
C SER A 13 13.80 -19.09 -3.02
N PHE A 14 13.74 -17.94 -3.69
CA PHE A 14 12.72 -16.92 -3.39
C PHE A 14 11.31 -17.43 -3.72
N VAL A 15 11.12 -18.07 -4.88
CA VAL A 15 9.83 -18.65 -5.26
C VAL A 15 9.39 -19.69 -4.24
N GLU A 16 10.27 -20.62 -3.87
CA GLU A 16 10.01 -21.66 -2.87
C GLU A 16 9.67 -21.08 -1.49
N SER A 17 10.36 -20.01 -1.07
CA SER A 17 10.07 -19.35 0.21
C SER A 17 8.66 -18.77 0.30
N ALA A 18 8.08 -18.38 -0.85
CA ALA A 18 6.76 -17.79 -0.94
C ALA A 18 5.66 -18.81 -1.32
N GLN A 19 6.00 -20.06 -1.68
CA GLN A 19 5.01 -21.11 -1.89
C GLN A 19 4.34 -21.50 -0.57
N PRO A 20 3.14 -22.14 -0.59
CA PRO A 20 2.52 -22.70 0.61
C PRO A 20 3.49 -23.61 1.38
N GLY A 21 3.72 -23.30 2.66
CA GLY A 21 4.68 -24.02 3.51
C GLY A 21 6.13 -23.50 3.43
N GLY A 22 6.41 -22.53 2.55
CA GLY A 22 7.64 -21.76 2.57
C GLY A 22 7.64 -20.73 3.71
N PHE A 23 8.81 -20.40 4.25
CA PHE A 23 8.91 -19.57 5.45
C PHE A 23 8.32 -18.15 5.28
N MET A 24 8.38 -17.55 4.09
CA MET A 24 7.77 -16.23 3.86
C MET A 24 6.24 -16.34 3.89
N SER A 25 5.67 -17.42 3.35
CA SER A 25 4.22 -17.67 3.43
C SER A 25 3.77 -17.79 4.90
N GLU A 26 4.53 -18.53 5.72
CA GLU A 26 4.24 -18.72 7.14
C GLU A 26 4.33 -17.40 7.93
N ILE A 27 5.35 -16.57 7.64
CA ILE A 27 5.47 -15.24 8.25
C ILE A 27 4.26 -14.36 7.92
N ILE A 28 3.80 -14.34 6.67
CA ILE A 28 2.66 -13.51 6.24
C ILE A 28 1.35 -14.00 6.88
N GLU A 29 1.20 -15.31 7.02
CA GLU A 29 0.03 -15.93 7.64
C GLU A 29 -0.07 -15.62 9.13
N LEU A 30 1.03 -15.78 9.86
CA LEU A 30 1.09 -15.52 11.29
C LEU A 30 1.20 -14.02 11.61
N GLY A 31 1.70 -13.23 10.67
CA GLY A 31 1.93 -11.81 10.83
C GLY A 31 0.64 -11.04 11.13
N GLN A 32 0.78 -9.88 11.76
CA GLN A 32 -0.34 -8.97 12.02
C GLN A 32 0.02 -7.59 11.45
N LEU A 33 -0.96 -6.89 10.88
CA LEU A 33 -0.76 -5.51 10.41
C LEU A 33 -0.61 -4.53 11.59
N GLY A 34 -1.19 -4.88 12.73
CA GLY A 34 -0.95 -4.20 13.99
C GLY A 34 -1.33 -5.06 15.19
N PHE A 35 -0.77 -4.70 16.33
CA PHE A 35 -0.94 -5.40 17.61
C PHE A 35 -0.91 -4.38 18.75
N ALA A 36 -1.71 -4.57 19.80
CA ALA A 36 -1.70 -3.68 20.96
C ALA A 36 -1.51 -4.48 22.26
N LEU A 37 -0.56 -4.04 23.08
CA LEU A 37 -0.22 -4.62 24.38
C LEU A 37 -0.18 -3.51 25.43
N GLY A 38 -1.15 -3.52 26.35
CA GLY A 38 -1.28 -2.46 27.36
C GLY A 38 -1.54 -1.10 26.71
N ASP A 39 -0.67 -0.13 26.99
CA ASP A 39 -0.72 1.22 26.44
C ASP A 39 0.12 1.40 25.15
N VAL A 40 0.64 0.31 24.58
CA VAL A 40 1.51 0.31 23.40
C VAL A 40 0.80 -0.29 22.19
N LEU A 41 0.78 0.47 21.10
CA LEU A 41 0.34 0.04 19.77
C LEU A 41 1.56 -0.21 18.88
N TYR A 42 1.61 -1.37 18.23
CA TYR A 42 2.61 -1.75 17.24
C TYR A 42 1.96 -1.75 15.86
N VAL A 43 2.57 -1.06 14.90
CA VAL A 43 2.17 -1.09 13.49
C VAL A 43 3.42 -1.14 12.61
N HIS A 44 3.28 -1.62 11.37
CA HIS A 44 4.44 -1.83 10.50
C HIS A 44 5.15 -0.54 10.09
N GLY A 45 4.43 0.51 9.69
CA GLY A 45 4.97 1.77 9.18
C GLY A 45 4.58 3.01 9.99
N GLY A 46 3.28 3.20 10.23
CA GLY A 46 2.81 4.36 10.97
C GLY A 46 1.34 4.67 10.78
N LEU A 47 0.88 5.73 11.45
CA LEU A 47 -0.53 6.13 11.43
C LEU A 47 -0.81 7.36 10.57
N LEU A 48 0.21 7.96 9.96
CA LEU A 48 0.06 9.18 9.18
C LEU A 48 0.36 8.93 7.71
N GLY A 49 -0.53 9.39 6.86
CA GLY A 49 -0.32 9.47 5.43
C GLY A 49 0.48 10.69 5.05
N THR A 50 1.22 10.56 3.96
CA THR A 50 1.75 11.71 3.24
C THR A 50 1.01 11.86 1.92
N SER A 51 -0.11 12.57 1.97
CA SER A 51 -0.55 13.29 0.78
C SER A 51 0.18 14.64 0.80
N ALA A 52 0.46 15.21 -0.37
CA ALA A 52 1.14 16.52 -0.48
C ALA A 52 0.31 17.68 0.12
N GLU A 53 -0.95 17.42 0.49
CA GLU A 53 -1.96 18.47 0.76
C GLU A 53 -2.73 18.25 2.08
N SER A 54 -2.55 17.12 2.78
CA SER A 54 -3.20 16.84 4.06
C SER A 54 -2.43 15.82 4.91
N GLU A 55 -2.35 16.10 6.22
CA GLU A 55 -1.96 15.09 7.22
C GLU A 55 -3.14 14.11 7.39
N GLU A 56 -3.16 13.06 6.58
CA GLU A 56 -4.17 12.02 6.70
C GLU A 56 -3.85 11.11 7.90
N ASP A 57 -4.80 10.93 8.79
CA ASP A 57 -4.72 9.96 9.88
C ASP A 57 -5.26 8.61 9.40
N TYR A 58 -4.56 7.50 9.66
CA TYR A 58 -4.95 6.14 9.29
C TYR A 58 -5.52 5.34 10.47
N PHE A 59 -5.56 5.91 11.67
CA PHE A 59 -6.19 5.29 12.82
C PHE A 59 -7.65 4.96 12.54
N GLY A 60 -8.02 3.71 12.82
CA GLY A 60 -9.37 3.18 12.62
C GLY A 60 -9.72 2.77 11.20
N TYR A 61 -8.83 2.97 10.22
CA TYR A 61 -9.10 2.60 8.83
C TYR A 61 -8.97 1.07 8.63
N VAL A 62 -9.94 0.49 7.92
CA VAL A 62 -9.94 -0.91 7.48
C VAL A 62 -10.37 -0.91 6.02
N PRO A 63 -9.60 -1.49 5.09
CA PRO A 63 -9.98 -1.51 3.68
C PRO A 63 -11.35 -2.20 3.47
N GLY A 64 -12.18 -1.62 2.59
CA GLY A 64 -13.54 -2.09 2.33
C GLY A 64 -14.60 -1.67 3.35
N GLU A 65 -14.24 -1.06 4.49
CA GLU A 65 -15.21 -0.54 5.46
C GLU A 65 -15.55 0.93 5.19
N GLU A 66 -16.83 1.27 5.15
CA GLU A 66 -17.29 2.65 4.94
C GLU A 66 -16.93 3.59 6.09
N LYS A 67 -16.84 3.05 7.31
CA LYS A 67 -16.63 3.82 8.53
C LYS A 67 -15.40 3.32 9.27
N ARG A 68 -14.67 4.27 9.84
CA ARG A 68 -13.55 3.98 10.73
C ARG A 68 -14.04 3.33 12.02
N GLU A 69 -13.29 2.32 12.47
CA GLU A 69 -13.49 1.70 13.77
C GLU A 69 -12.76 2.50 14.85
N LEU A 70 -13.47 3.39 15.52
CA LEU A 70 -12.92 4.32 16.51
C LEU A 70 -13.37 4.03 17.94
N SER A 71 -14.11 2.93 18.16
CA SER A 71 -14.63 2.60 19.49
C SER A 71 -13.53 2.16 20.44
N ASN A 72 -12.60 1.33 19.98
CA ASN A 72 -11.45 0.83 20.71
C ASN A 72 -10.37 0.31 19.75
N VAL A 73 -9.10 0.45 20.13
CA VAL A 73 -7.93 -0.03 19.37
C VAL A 73 -8.01 -1.53 19.07
N GLN A 74 -8.47 -2.34 20.03
CA GLN A 74 -8.55 -3.80 19.84
C GLN A 74 -9.62 -4.19 18.80
N ALA A 75 -10.74 -3.47 18.75
CA ALA A 75 -11.78 -3.71 17.76
C ALA A 75 -11.28 -3.37 16.35
N TRP A 76 -10.58 -2.24 16.21
CA TRP A 76 -9.94 -1.86 14.94
C TRP A 76 -8.90 -2.88 14.49
N LEU A 77 -7.97 -3.27 15.37
CA LEU A 77 -6.93 -4.25 15.05
C LEU A 77 -7.50 -5.62 14.69
N THR A 78 -8.58 -6.04 15.37
CA THR A 78 -9.27 -7.28 15.05
C THR A 78 -9.80 -7.24 13.62
N LYS A 79 -10.52 -6.18 13.23
CA LYS A 79 -11.05 -6.02 11.87
C LYS A 79 -9.94 -5.92 10.83
N LEU A 80 -8.89 -5.14 11.10
CA LEU A 80 -7.77 -4.97 10.19
C LEU A 80 -7.00 -6.28 9.95
N ASN A 81 -6.75 -7.05 11.00
CA ASN A 81 -6.07 -8.35 10.88
C ASN A 81 -6.98 -9.41 10.22
N GLN A 82 -8.28 -9.42 10.52
CA GLN A 82 -9.25 -10.28 9.83
C GLN A 82 -9.34 -9.98 8.32
N TRP A 83 -9.30 -8.70 7.96
CA TRP A 83 -9.21 -8.30 6.57
C TRP A 83 -7.93 -8.83 5.92
N LYS A 84 -6.76 -8.65 6.56
CA LYS A 84 -5.50 -9.23 6.06
C LYS A 84 -5.59 -10.75 5.90
N ASP A 85 -6.13 -11.44 6.89
CA ASP A 85 -6.28 -12.91 6.87
C ASP A 85 -7.17 -13.38 5.71
N SER A 86 -8.23 -12.63 5.38
CA SER A 86 -9.08 -12.93 4.21
C SER A 86 -8.29 -12.81 2.91
N GLN A 87 -7.43 -11.80 2.79
CA GLN A 87 -6.57 -11.60 1.62
C GLN A 87 -5.51 -12.69 1.48
N VAL A 88 -4.91 -13.14 2.60
CA VAL A 88 -3.96 -14.26 2.59
C VAL A 88 -4.66 -15.58 2.23
N LYS A 89 -5.89 -15.79 2.72
CA LYS A 89 -6.70 -16.95 2.35
C LYS A 89 -7.04 -16.95 0.86
N GLU A 90 -7.43 -15.80 0.32
CA GLU A 90 -7.69 -15.63 -1.11
C GLU A 90 -6.43 -15.95 -1.94
N TRP A 91 -5.28 -15.41 -1.53
CA TRP A 91 -4.00 -15.70 -2.16
C TRP A 91 -3.67 -17.20 -2.16
N ARG A 92 -3.92 -17.93 -1.07
CA ARG A 92 -3.70 -19.38 -1.02
C ARG A 92 -4.56 -20.15 -2.03
N GLN A 93 -5.77 -19.67 -2.31
CA GLN A 93 -6.67 -20.29 -3.29
C GLN A 93 -6.28 -19.93 -4.73
N HIS A 94 -5.81 -18.70 -4.94
CA HIS A 94 -5.48 -18.15 -6.25
C HIS A 94 -4.10 -17.45 -6.25
N PRO A 95 -3.00 -18.19 -6.05
CA PRO A 95 -1.68 -17.58 -5.80
C PRO A 95 -1.05 -16.97 -7.05
N THR A 96 -1.48 -17.41 -8.23
CA THR A 96 -0.98 -16.98 -9.52
C THR A 96 -1.93 -16.03 -10.21
N TRP A 97 -1.39 -15.18 -11.08
CA TRP A 97 -2.19 -14.32 -11.95
C TRP A 97 -3.04 -15.14 -12.92
N THR A 98 -4.34 -14.90 -12.91
CA THR A 98 -5.31 -15.46 -13.87
C THR A 98 -5.98 -14.33 -14.65
N GLU A 99 -6.40 -14.63 -15.87
CA GLU A 99 -7.31 -13.76 -16.62
C GLU A 99 -8.74 -14.13 -16.22
N VAL A 100 -9.49 -13.14 -15.79
CA VAL A 100 -10.90 -13.28 -15.45
C VAL A 100 -11.71 -12.23 -16.18
N GLU A 101 -12.94 -12.60 -16.52
CA GLU A 101 -13.92 -11.67 -17.06
C GLU A 101 -14.52 -10.83 -15.93
N GLN A 102 -14.96 -9.60 -16.20
CA GLN A 102 -15.54 -8.74 -15.15
C GLN A 102 -16.71 -9.39 -14.40
N GLU A 103 -17.55 -10.17 -15.08
CA GLU A 103 -18.66 -10.89 -14.44
C GLU A 103 -18.19 -11.97 -13.46
N GLN A 104 -17.05 -12.61 -13.74
CA GLN A 104 -16.46 -13.60 -12.84
C GLN A 104 -15.87 -12.92 -11.59
N LEU A 105 -15.30 -11.72 -11.74
CA LEU A 105 -14.82 -10.90 -10.63
C LEU A 105 -15.93 -10.44 -9.69
N LEU A 106 -17.06 -10.01 -10.26
CA LEU A 106 -18.25 -9.63 -9.50
C LEU A 106 -18.76 -10.80 -8.65
N ARG A 107 -18.83 -12.01 -9.22
CA ARG A 107 -19.23 -13.23 -8.48
C ARG A 107 -18.26 -13.57 -7.36
N TRP A 108 -16.95 -13.49 -7.62
CA TRP A 108 -15.95 -13.72 -6.56
C TRP A 108 -16.12 -12.73 -5.41
N SER A 109 -16.49 -11.48 -5.69
CA SER A 109 -16.77 -10.50 -4.63
C SER A 109 -18.07 -10.77 -3.88
N GLU A 110 -19.14 -11.21 -4.56
CA GLU A 110 -20.42 -11.57 -3.93
C GLU A 110 -20.32 -12.82 -3.06
N GLU A 111 -19.45 -13.77 -3.42
CA GLU A 111 -19.17 -14.99 -2.66
C GLU A 111 -18.16 -14.78 -1.51
N GLY A 112 -17.67 -13.54 -1.33
CA GLY A 112 -16.67 -13.20 -0.32
C GLY A 112 -15.26 -13.74 -0.62
N ALA A 113 -15.01 -14.13 -1.88
CA ALA A 113 -13.75 -14.66 -2.39
C ALA A 113 -12.85 -13.59 -3.03
N ALA A 114 -13.34 -12.38 -3.30
CA ALA A 114 -12.52 -11.25 -3.77
C ALA A 114 -12.86 -9.97 -3.00
N SER A 115 -11.82 -9.19 -2.67
CA SER A 115 -11.98 -7.91 -1.97
C SER A 115 -12.75 -6.89 -2.86
N PRO A 116 -13.68 -6.08 -2.30
CA PRO A 116 -14.47 -5.09 -3.06
C PRO A 116 -13.62 -4.08 -3.87
N GLU A 117 -12.37 -3.84 -3.45
CA GLU A 117 -11.42 -2.98 -4.16
C GLU A 117 -10.96 -3.57 -5.51
N LEU A 118 -10.98 -4.89 -5.69
CA LEU A 118 -10.65 -5.54 -6.96
C LEU A 118 -11.72 -5.32 -8.04
N VAL A 119 -12.95 -5.07 -7.60
CA VAL A 119 -14.14 -4.87 -8.44
C VAL A 119 -14.36 -3.39 -8.78
N SER A 120 -13.82 -2.49 -7.96
CA SER A 120 -13.99 -1.05 -8.18
C SER A 120 -13.11 -0.53 -9.33
N PRO A 121 -13.66 0.22 -10.30
CA PRO A 121 -12.87 0.87 -11.34
C PRO A 121 -12.19 2.10 -10.74
N VAL A 122 -11.15 1.90 -9.93
CA VAL A 122 -10.29 3.02 -9.51
C VAL A 122 -9.43 3.39 -10.71
N LEU A 123 -9.76 4.54 -11.30
CA LEU A 123 -8.98 5.23 -12.32
C LEU A 123 -7.49 5.20 -11.96
N ARG A 124 -6.71 4.37 -12.69
CA ARG A 124 -5.28 4.60 -12.83
C ARG A 124 -5.12 5.96 -13.50
N THR A 125 -4.90 7.01 -12.71
CA THR A 125 -4.37 8.25 -13.26
C THR A 125 -2.95 7.94 -13.72
N SER A 126 -2.76 7.96 -15.03
CA SER A 126 -1.44 7.89 -15.66
C SER A 126 -0.61 9.09 -15.19
N LYS A 127 0.46 8.83 -14.42
CA LYS A 127 1.56 9.77 -14.28
C LYS A 127 2.79 9.23 -15.00
N GLY A 128 3.19 10.00 -16.01
CA GLY A 128 4.34 9.85 -16.90
C GLY A 128 3.97 10.61 -18.18
N ASP A 129 4.61 11.69 -18.60
CA ASP A 129 6.03 12.05 -18.49
C ASP A 129 6.19 13.57 -18.79
N PRO A 130 7.37 14.18 -18.49
CA PRO A 130 7.60 15.61 -18.49
C PRO A 130 7.95 16.16 -19.88
N ASP A 131 7.73 17.46 -20.00
CA ASP A 131 8.45 18.44 -20.81
C ASP A 131 9.20 17.92 -22.06
N ARG A 132 8.56 18.11 -23.22
CA ARG A 132 9.27 18.31 -24.50
C ARG A 132 8.66 19.50 -25.23
N THR A 133 9.07 20.68 -24.82
CA THR A 133 9.01 21.86 -25.66
C THR A 133 10.10 21.78 -26.74
N SER A 134 9.70 21.60 -28.01
CA SER A 134 10.51 22.07 -29.14
C SER A 134 9.62 22.40 -30.33
N ALA A 135 9.67 23.67 -30.73
CA ALA A 135 8.92 24.27 -31.81
C ALA A 135 9.20 23.63 -33.18
N ARG A 136 8.17 23.47 -34.01
CA ARG A 136 8.30 23.59 -35.47
C ARG A 136 7.03 24.13 -36.13
N LYS A 137 7.19 25.27 -36.81
CA LYS A 137 6.18 26.01 -37.58
C LYS A 137 5.76 25.29 -38.86
N SER A 138 4.53 25.61 -39.29
CA SER A 138 3.99 25.58 -40.66
C SER A 138 3.61 24.17 -41.18
N ARG A 139 2.52 23.95 -41.93
CA ARG A 139 1.88 24.71 -43.01
C ARG A 139 0.41 24.29 -43.12
N ARG A 140 -0.46 25.22 -43.53
CA ARG A 140 -1.80 24.91 -44.08
C ARG A 140 -1.66 24.02 -45.32
N PHE A 141 -2.33 22.87 -45.33
CA PHE A 141 -2.69 22.18 -46.57
C PHE A 141 -4.10 21.60 -46.45
N SER A 142 -4.78 21.61 -47.59
CA SER A 142 -6.22 21.52 -47.82
C SER A 142 -6.87 20.21 -47.35
N LYS A 143 -8.05 20.36 -46.72
CA LYS A 143 -9.04 19.29 -46.55
C LYS A 143 -9.66 18.94 -47.90
N SER A 144 -9.48 17.70 -48.34
CA SER A 144 -10.55 16.86 -48.91
C SER A 144 -9.99 15.49 -49.27
N ASN A 145 -10.79 14.44 -49.02
CA ASN A 145 -10.61 13.02 -49.36
C ASN A 145 -9.98 12.04 -48.35
N ALA A 146 -9.60 12.45 -47.13
CA ALA A 146 -9.19 11.50 -46.08
C ALA A 146 -10.31 11.10 -45.08
N GLU A 147 -11.43 11.83 -45.06
CA GLU A 147 -12.44 11.70 -43.99
C GLU A 147 -13.38 10.49 -44.15
N LYS A 148 -13.50 9.89 -45.34
CA LYS A 148 -14.39 8.73 -45.55
C LYS A 148 -13.76 7.37 -45.23
N GLY A 149 -12.44 7.24 -45.36
CA GLY A 149 -11.72 6.02 -44.94
C GLY A 149 -11.50 5.94 -43.42
N SER A 150 -11.33 7.09 -42.77
CA SER A 150 -11.10 7.18 -41.33
C SER A 150 -12.35 6.87 -40.50
N ALA A 151 -13.54 7.20 -40.98
CA ALA A 151 -14.80 6.94 -40.28
C ALA A 151 -15.17 5.44 -40.29
N ALA A 152 -14.97 4.74 -41.41
CA ALA A 152 -15.24 3.30 -41.51
C ALA A 152 -14.28 2.47 -40.65
N ILE A 153 -13.00 2.87 -40.57
CA ILE A 153 -12.02 2.23 -39.68
C ILE A 153 -12.32 2.56 -38.20
N ALA A 154 -12.78 3.79 -37.90
CA ALA A 154 -13.17 4.16 -36.54
C ALA A 154 -14.42 3.41 -36.06
N ILE A 155 -15.42 3.20 -36.93
CA ILE A 155 -16.62 2.41 -36.61
C ILE A 155 -16.24 0.93 -36.45
N ALA A 156 -15.44 0.36 -37.35
CA ALA A 156 -14.98 -1.03 -37.22
C ALA A 156 -14.08 -1.26 -35.98
N ASN A 157 -13.30 -0.26 -35.56
CA ASN A 157 -12.54 -0.31 -34.31
C ASN A 157 -13.42 -0.11 -33.07
N ALA A 158 -14.48 0.71 -33.15
CA ALA A 158 -15.47 0.87 -32.09
C ALA A 158 -16.32 -0.40 -31.92
N GLU A 159 -16.70 -1.06 -33.02
CA GLU A 159 -17.42 -2.33 -33.02
C GLU A 159 -16.53 -3.48 -32.53
N ARG A 160 -15.23 -3.53 -32.91
CA ARG A 160 -14.27 -4.46 -32.28
C ARG A 160 -14.01 -4.19 -30.80
N SER A 161 -14.17 -2.95 -30.36
CA SER A 161 -13.98 -2.56 -28.96
C SER A 161 -15.23 -2.78 -28.12
N ALA A 162 -16.41 -2.93 -28.74
CA ALA A 162 -17.66 -3.22 -28.04
C ALA A 162 -17.82 -4.72 -27.69
N ASP A 163 -17.20 -5.61 -28.49
CA ASP A 163 -17.14 -7.06 -28.24
C ASP A 163 -15.85 -7.52 -27.53
N ALA A 164 -14.93 -6.60 -27.25
CA ALA A 164 -13.72 -6.92 -26.49
C ALA A 164 -14.09 -7.06 -25.02
N VAL A 165 -14.34 -8.30 -24.58
CA VAL A 165 -14.46 -8.62 -23.15
C VAL A 165 -13.18 -8.14 -22.47
N GLU A 166 -13.31 -7.11 -21.64
CA GLU A 166 -12.19 -6.56 -20.89
C GLU A 166 -11.76 -7.62 -19.86
N ARG A 167 -10.67 -8.33 -20.18
CA ARG A 167 -10.06 -9.30 -19.28
C ARG A 167 -9.12 -8.58 -18.34
N LYS A 168 -9.37 -8.72 -17.04
CA LYS A 168 -8.48 -8.19 -16.01
C LYS A 168 -7.59 -9.33 -15.53
N ARG A 169 -6.29 -9.04 -15.41
CA ARG A 169 -5.37 -9.95 -14.72
C ARG A 169 -5.53 -9.74 -13.22
N VAL A 170 -5.89 -10.78 -12.51
CA VAL A 170 -6.06 -10.75 -11.05
C VAL A 170 -5.34 -11.92 -10.41
N ARG A 171 -5.07 -11.81 -9.12
CA ARG A 171 -4.62 -12.91 -8.26
C ARG A 171 -5.22 -12.69 -6.88
N GLY A 172 -5.29 -13.75 -6.09
CA GLY A 172 -5.68 -13.62 -4.70
C GLY A 172 -4.66 -12.80 -3.91
N GLY A 173 -5.18 -12.03 -2.94
CA GLY A 173 -4.41 -11.15 -2.08
C GLY A 173 -3.87 -9.89 -2.78
N ASP A 174 -4.33 -9.58 -3.99
CA ASP A 174 -3.92 -8.36 -4.71
C ASP A 174 -4.25 -7.09 -3.93
N ALA A 175 -5.36 -7.05 -3.18
CA ALA A 175 -5.66 -5.88 -2.33
C ALA A 175 -4.68 -5.75 -1.15
N LEU A 176 -4.16 -6.85 -0.60
CA LEU A 176 -3.11 -6.78 0.43
C LEU A 176 -1.78 -6.31 -0.14
N ILE A 177 -1.45 -6.70 -1.38
CA ILE A 177 -0.28 -6.15 -2.10
C ILE A 177 -0.46 -4.66 -2.28
N HIS A 178 -1.60 -4.23 -2.83
CA HIS A 178 -1.91 -2.82 -3.02
C HIS A 178 -1.85 -2.04 -1.70
N TYR A 179 -2.37 -2.61 -0.60
CA TYR A 179 -2.29 -2.03 0.73
C TYR A 179 -0.85 -1.82 1.20
N ALA A 180 0.05 -2.76 0.89
CA ALA A 180 1.44 -2.67 1.26
C ALA A 180 2.30 -1.83 0.31
N THR A 181 1.81 -1.47 -0.88
CA THR A 181 2.63 -0.78 -1.91
C THR A 181 2.12 0.58 -2.39
N ALA A 182 0.81 0.85 -2.27
CA ALA A 182 0.21 2.04 -2.87
C ALA A 182 -1.03 2.61 -2.15
N ALA A 183 -1.66 1.88 -1.22
CA ALA A 183 -2.91 2.34 -0.64
C ALA A 183 -2.75 3.52 0.33
N ALA A 184 -3.66 4.49 0.21
CA ALA A 184 -3.96 5.41 1.30
C ALA A 184 -4.61 4.65 2.46
N GLY A 185 -4.44 5.12 3.70
CA GLY A 185 -4.97 4.42 4.87
C GLY A 185 -4.10 3.26 5.37
N SER A 186 -2.94 3.03 4.75
CA SER A 186 -2.11 1.88 5.06
C SER A 186 -1.25 2.10 6.29
N VAL A 187 -1.36 1.23 7.29
CA VAL A 187 -0.45 1.23 8.44
C VAL A 187 0.94 0.70 8.07
N VAL A 188 1.12 0.12 6.88
CA VAL A 188 2.40 -0.35 6.33
C VAL A 188 3.16 0.80 5.70
N LEU A 189 2.46 1.68 4.96
CA LEU A 189 3.06 2.82 4.27
C LEU A 189 2.96 4.14 5.05
N GLY A 190 2.18 4.16 6.13
CA GLY A 190 2.11 5.31 7.03
C GLY A 190 3.50 5.65 7.56
N ARG A 191 3.76 6.93 7.78
CA ARG A 191 5.06 7.42 8.27
C ARG A 191 4.90 8.63 9.16
N HIS A 192 5.67 8.67 10.25
CA HIS A 192 5.75 9.83 11.14
C HIS A 192 6.86 10.81 10.74
N LEU A 193 7.10 10.93 9.42
CA LEU A 193 8.12 11.78 8.82
C LEU A 193 7.49 12.70 7.79
N SER A 194 7.98 13.94 7.72
CA SER A 194 7.67 14.86 6.63
C SER A 194 8.24 14.37 5.30
N ALA A 195 7.87 15.03 4.20
CA ALA A 195 8.47 14.77 2.89
C ALA A 195 9.99 14.99 2.85
N SER A 196 10.53 15.83 3.74
CA SER A 196 11.98 16.05 3.90
C SER A 196 12.65 15.06 4.86
N GLY A 197 11.91 14.06 5.36
CA GLY A 197 12.42 13.08 6.30
C GLY A 197 12.50 13.55 7.75
N MET A 198 11.93 14.72 8.08
CA MET A 198 11.97 15.23 9.46
C MET A 198 10.85 14.61 10.30
N PRO A 199 11.10 14.30 11.59
CA PRO A 199 10.05 13.79 12.48
C PRO A 199 8.84 14.73 12.55
N SER A 200 7.65 14.18 12.33
CA SER A 200 6.39 14.92 12.34
C SER A 200 5.59 14.62 13.61
N PRO A 201 5.17 15.64 14.39
CA PRO A 201 4.27 15.46 15.52
C PRO A 201 2.96 14.79 15.10
N MET A 202 2.35 14.05 16.02
CA MET A 202 1.06 13.42 15.79
C MET A 202 -0.07 14.46 15.79
N PRO A 203 -1.03 14.40 14.84
CA PRO A 203 -2.18 15.28 14.83
C PRO A 203 -3.01 15.16 16.11
N LYS A 204 -3.57 16.29 16.56
CA LYS A 204 -4.36 16.35 17.80
C LYS A 204 -5.60 15.46 17.79
N SER A 205 -6.21 15.26 16.62
CA SER A 205 -7.35 14.36 16.42
C SER A 205 -6.97 12.90 16.70
N THR A 206 -5.84 12.45 16.14
CA THR A 206 -5.30 11.09 16.31
C THR A 206 -4.90 10.85 17.76
N MET A 207 -4.15 11.79 18.35
CA MET A 207 -3.76 11.71 19.76
C MET A 207 -4.97 11.56 20.69
N ARG A 208 -6.03 12.36 20.47
CA ARG A 208 -7.26 12.25 21.27
C ARG A 208 -7.89 10.87 21.17
N GLN A 209 -7.89 10.26 19.98
CA GLN A 209 -8.48 8.94 19.77
C GLN A 209 -7.65 7.83 20.42
N LEU A 210 -6.33 7.86 20.25
CA LEU A 210 -5.41 6.94 20.93
C LEU A 210 -5.52 7.06 22.45
N ASN A 211 -5.50 8.29 22.97
CA ASN A 211 -5.65 8.55 24.40
C ASN A 211 -6.98 8.05 24.96
N LYS A 212 -8.08 8.14 24.20
CA LYS A 212 -9.39 7.56 24.57
C LYS A 212 -9.35 6.03 24.63
N CYS A 213 -8.55 5.40 23.79
CA CYS A 213 -8.32 3.95 23.78
C CYS A 213 -7.27 3.51 24.83
N GLY A 214 -6.72 4.43 25.62
CA GLY A 214 -5.66 4.12 26.59
C GLY A 214 -4.26 3.97 26.01
N ILE A 215 -4.08 4.22 24.70
CA ILE A 215 -2.77 4.15 24.05
C ILE A 215 -1.96 5.40 24.34
N ARG A 216 -0.70 5.18 24.75
CA ARG A 216 0.30 6.21 25.06
C ARG A 216 1.55 6.09 24.21
N ARG A 217 1.80 4.91 23.63
CA ARG A 217 2.96 4.68 22.76
C ARG A 217 2.55 4.03 21.46
N VAL A 218 3.15 4.48 20.36
CA VAL A 218 3.04 3.85 19.05
C VAL A 218 4.44 3.47 18.59
N VAL A 219 4.70 2.18 18.45
CA VAL A 219 5.96 1.64 17.94
C VAL A 219 5.76 1.33 16.46
N VAL A 220 6.66 1.84 15.63
CA VAL A 220 6.59 1.71 14.17
C VAL A 220 7.90 1.19 13.59
N GLY A 221 7.81 0.48 12.46
CA GLY A 221 8.94 0.06 11.63
C GLY A 221 8.87 0.70 10.24
N HIS A 222 9.58 0.12 9.26
CA HIS A 222 9.55 0.46 7.82
C HIS A 222 9.98 1.87 7.39
N THR A 223 10.11 2.80 8.34
CA THR A 223 10.64 4.15 8.13
C THR A 223 12.02 4.25 8.77
N PRO A 224 13.07 3.79 8.08
CA PRO A 224 14.42 3.96 8.58
C PRO A 224 14.71 5.43 8.81
N HIS A 225 15.10 5.77 10.03
CA HIS A 225 15.39 7.16 10.38
C HIS A 225 16.56 7.26 11.37
N GLY A 226 17.68 7.74 10.85
CA GLY A 226 18.89 8.02 11.61
C GLY A 226 19.64 6.77 12.07
N ASP A 227 20.72 7.02 12.81
CA ASP A 227 21.62 5.98 13.33
C ASP A 227 21.19 5.47 14.73
N CYS A 228 20.11 6.03 15.29
CA CYS A 228 19.59 5.65 16.60
C CYS A 228 18.05 5.77 16.63
N PRO A 229 17.38 5.05 17.55
CA PRO A 229 15.94 5.15 17.69
C PRO A 229 15.47 6.60 17.91
N THR A 230 14.44 7.00 17.18
CA THR A 230 13.83 8.34 17.27
C THR A 230 12.53 8.28 18.06
N ILE A 231 12.37 9.22 19.01
CA ILE A 231 11.14 9.36 19.81
C ILE A 231 10.49 10.71 19.51
N ILE A 232 9.26 10.68 19.01
CA ILE A 232 8.44 11.88 18.79
C ILE A 232 7.44 11.98 19.93
N LYS A 233 7.53 13.06 20.72
CA LYS A 233 6.57 13.35 21.79
C LYS A 233 5.55 14.35 21.30
N SER A 234 4.28 13.96 21.34
CA SER A 234 3.16 14.82 20.95
C SER A 234 2.19 14.98 22.12
N GLY A 235 1.71 16.21 22.37
CA GLY A 235 0.84 16.53 23.50
C GLY A 235 1.58 17.04 24.74
N GLY A 236 1.02 16.82 25.93
CA GLY A 236 1.57 17.27 27.21
C GLY A 236 0.86 18.49 27.81
N PRO A 237 1.41 19.07 28.90
CA PRO A 237 0.76 20.16 29.64
C PRO A 237 0.39 21.37 28.79
N ALA A 238 1.25 21.74 27.84
CA ALA A 238 1.01 22.86 26.91
C ALA A 238 -0.23 22.63 26.02
N GLU A 239 -0.48 21.37 25.66
CA GLU A 239 -1.58 20.95 24.78
C GLU A 239 -2.82 20.48 25.56
N LYS A 240 -2.78 20.56 26.90
CA LYS A 240 -3.85 20.12 27.81
C LYS A 240 -4.37 18.71 27.50
N MET A 241 -3.47 17.82 27.07
CA MET A 241 -3.78 16.41 26.78
C MET A 241 -2.62 15.49 27.15
N PRO A 242 -2.88 14.21 27.48
CA PRO A 242 -1.81 13.26 27.73
C PRO A 242 -0.88 13.10 26.51
N CYS A 243 0.40 12.89 26.79
CA CYS A 243 1.41 12.68 25.76
C CYS A 243 1.20 11.33 25.06
N VAL A 244 1.42 11.31 23.74
CA VAL A 244 1.63 10.10 22.96
C VAL A 244 3.06 10.12 22.42
N GLU A 245 3.77 9.01 22.61
CA GLU A 245 5.13 8.81 22.12
C GLU A 245 5.09 7.94 20.86
N VAL A 246 5.66 8.42 19.76
CA VAL A 246 5.95 7.57 18.59
C VAL A 246 7.40 7.15 18.67
N ILE A 247 7.65 5.84 18.61
CA ILE A 247 8.98 5.24 18.71
C ILE A 247 9.29 4.59 17.36
N MET A 248 10.31 5.13 16.68
CA MET A 248 10.85 4.59 15.44
C MET A 248 12.20 3.95 15.77
N ALA A 249 12.28 2.63 15.75
CA ALA A 249 13.50 1.88 16.06
C ALA A 249 14.12 1.19 14.84
N ASP A 250 13.50 1.36 13.67
CA ASP A 250 14.07 1.07 12.37
C ASP A 250 15.19 2.08 12.09
N THR A 251 16.45 1.63 12.18
CA THR A 251 17.63 2.43 11.85
C THR A 251 18.16 2.04 10.49
N SER A 252 18.32 3.00 9.56
CA SER A 252 19.13 2.78 8.35
C SER A 252 20.56 3.19 8.63
N TYR A 253 21.41 2.25 9.00
CA TYR A 253 22.85 2.46 8.89
C TYR A 253 23.32 2.04 7.49
N SER A 254 23.74 3.02 6.69
CA SER A 254 24.36 2.80 5.37
C SER A 254 25.75 3.41 5.38
N ASP A 255 26.79 2.57 5.28
CA ASP A 255 28.17 3.05 5.08
C ASP A 255 28.36 3.44 3.62
N MET A 256 28.18 4.72 3.33
CA MET A 256 28.31 5.29 1.98
C MET A 256 29.74 5.22 1.42
N THR A 257 30.73 4.80 2.23
CA THR A 257 32.11 4.55 1.76
C THR A 257 32.30 3.14 1.21
N ARG A 258 31.32 2.23 1.40
CA ARG A 258 31.31 0.87 0.86
C ARG A 258 30.62 0.85 -0.50
N GLY A 259 31.18 0.09 -1.44
CA GLY A 259 30.65 0.00 -2.81
C GLY A 259 29.22 -0.55 -2.93
N ASP A 260 28.70 -1.20 -1.88
CA ASP A 260 27.35 -1.74 -1.80
C ASP A 260 26.43 -0.98 -0.82
N ASN A 261 26.91 0.13 -0.24
CA ASN A 261 26.20 0.98 0.73
C ASN A 261 25.64 0.25 1.96
N ARG A 262 26.13 -0.96 2.29
CA ARG A 262 25.73 -1.70 3.50
C ARG A 262 26.50 -1.21 4.71
N GLY A 263 25.80 -1.03 5.83
CA GLY A 263 26.41 -0.85 7.14
C GLY A 263 27.27 -2.05 7.53
N GLY A 264 28.48 -1.80 8.04
CA GLY A 264 29.49 -2.81 8.34
C GLY A 264 29.16 -3.81 9.44
#